data_AF-A0A8G2HXW4-F1
#
_entry.id   AF-A0A8G2HXW4-F1
#
_cell.length_a   1.000
_cell.length_b   1.000
_cell.length_c   1.000
_cell.angle_alpha   90.00
_cell.angle_beta   90.00
_cell.angle_gamma   90.00
#
_symmetry.space_group_name_H-M   'P 1'
#
loop_
_entity.id
_entity.type
_entity.pdbx_description
1 polymer ?
#
loop_
_entity_poly.entity_id
_entity_poly.type
_entity_poly.pdbx_seq_one_letter_code
_entity_poly.pdbx_strand_id
1 'polypeptide(L)'
;MYLGDYQYYIEKVEEAEALKAHQEEQSVNVQAHEKSMEQSSYHNQKEQRREQRKLERQISECENEIETLETTILQIDEQLTQPEVYNNPQKANELAIQKQDSEQKLEHAMSKWEELQQKL
;
A
#
# COMPACT_ATOMS: atom_id res chain seq x y z
N MET A 1 -45.24 -35.66 -52.95
CA MET A 1 -44.18 -34.74 -53.41
C MET A 1 -44.86 -33.38 -53.51
N TYR A 2 -44.54 -32.32 -52.78
CA TYR A 2 -43.28 -31.92 -52.15
C TYR A 2 -43.66 -31.04 -50.95
N LEU A 3 -43.52 -31.56 -49.72
CA LEU A 3 -43.63 -30.76 -48.49
C LEU A 3 -42.21 -30.28 -48.11
N GLY A 4 -41.47 -29.77 -49.10
CA GLY A 4 -40.02 -29.56 -49.01
C GLY A 4 -39.59 -28.11 -48.84
N ASP A 5 -40.41 -27.14 -49.27
CA ASP A 5 -39.95 -25.74 -49.34
C ASP A 5 -40.43 -24.84 -48.18
N TYR A 6 -41.55 -25.17 -47.53
CA TYR A 6 -42.05 -24.37 -46.38
C TYR A 6 -41.26 -24.65 -45.11
N GLN A 7 -40.93 -25.93 -44.87
CA GLN A 7 -40.11 -26.35 -43.74
C GLN A 7 -38.69 -25.76 -43.83
N TYR A 8 -38.12 -25.72 -45.04
CA TYR A 8 -36.81 -25.09 -45.28
C TYR A 8 -36.80 -23.60 -44.93
N TYR A 9 -37.86 -22.86 -45.25
CA TYR A 9 -37.96 -21.44 -44.90
C TYR A 9 -38.09 -21.23 -43.40
N ILE A 10 -38.90 -22.05 -42.71
CA ILE A 10 -39.01 -22.01 -41.24
C ILE A 10 -37.66 -22.33 -40.59
N GLU A 11 -37.00 -23.41 -41.01
CA GLU A 11 -35.68 -23.80 -40.49
C GLU A 11 -34.63 -22.71 -40.74
N LYS A 12 -34.67 -22.03 -41.90
CA LYS A 12 -33.77 -20.90 -42.21
C LYS A 12 -34.01 -19.68 -41.30
N VAL A 13 -35.26 -19.41 -40.96
CA VAL A 13 -35.64 -18.32 -40.05
C VAL A 13 -35.24 -18.67 -38.62
N GLU A 14 -35.53 -19.89 -38.16
CA GLU A 14 -35.14 -20.39 -36.85
C GLU A 14 -33.61 -20.46 -36.69
N GLU A 15 -32.88 -20.89 -37.71
CA GLU A 15 -31.40 -20.89 -37.73
C GLU A 15 -30.87 -19.45 -37.57
N ALA A 16 -31.43 -18.49 -38.29
CA ALA A 16 -31.02 -17.08 -38.21
C ALA A 16 -31.38 -16.44 -36.86
N GLU A 17 -32.53 -16.79 -36.28
CA GLU A 17 -32.93 -16.35 -34.93
C GLU A 17 -32.05 -16.96 -33.85
N ALA A 18 -31.74 -18.26 -33.93
CA ALA A 18 -30.82 -18.92 -33.02
C ALA A 18 -29.40 -18.31 -33.10
N LEU A 19 -28.91 -18.00 -34.30
CA LEU A 19 -27.59 -17.39 -34.49
C LEU A 19 -27.54 -15.96 -33.93
N LYS A 20 -28.62 -15.18 -34.07
CA LYS A 20 -28.76 -13.86 -33.43
C LYS A 20 -28.82 -13.96 -31.92
N ALA A 21 -29.63 -14.86 -31.37
CA ALA A 21 -29.72 -15.08 -29.93
C ALA A 21 -28.35 -15.47 -29.35
N HIS A 22 -27.60 -16.34 -30.03
CA HIS A 22 -26.25 -16.72 -29.61
C HIS A 22 -25.25 -15.56 -29.67
N GLN A 23 -25.34 -14.68 -30.67
CA GLN A 23 -24.53 -13.47 -30.76
C GLN A 23 -24.87 -12.45 -29.66
N GLU A 24 -26.16 -12.28 -29.35
CA GLU A 24 -26.62 -11.43 -28.26
C GLU A 24 -26.13 -11.95 -26.90
N GLU A 25 -26.27 -13.26 -26.63
CA GLU A 25 -25.74 -13.90 -25.43
C GLU A 25 -24.22 -13.73 -25.30
N GLN A 26 -23.47 -13.91 -26.37
CA GLN A 26 -22.02 -13.68 -26.39
C GLN A 26 -21.68 -12.21 -26.10
N SER A 27 -22.40 -11.26 -26.69
CA SER A 27 -22.18 -9.83 -26.46
C SER A 27 -22.45 -9.42 -25.01
N VAL A 28 -23.51 -9.96 -24.40
CA VAL A 28 -23.85 -9.73 -22.98
C VAL A 28 -22.80 -10.34 -22.06
N ASN A 29 -22.29 -11.52 -22.39
CA ASN A 29 -21.24 -12.18 -21.62
C ASN A 29 -19.92 -11.38 -21.68
N VAL A 30 -19.52 -10.90 -22.86
CA VAL A 30 -18.34 -10.04 -23.02
C VAL A 30 -18.48 -8.75 -22.20
N GLN A 31 -19.62 -8.07 -22.28
CA GLN A 31 -19.87 -6.85 -21.49
C GLN A 31 -19.85 -7.11 -19.98
N ALA A 32 -20.43 -8.24 -19.53
CA ALA A 32 -20.40 -8.62 -18.13
C ALA A 32 -18.98 -8.92 -17.64
N HIS A 33 -18.16 -9.57 -18.49
CA HIS A 33 -16.77 -9.87 -18.20
C HIS A 33 -15.90 -8.60 -18.12
N GLU A 34 -16.06 -7.67 -19.08
CA GLU A 34 -15.37 -6.37 -19.07
C GLU A 34 -15.71 -5.57 -17.81
N LYS A 35 -16.99 -5.49 -17.44
CA LYS A 35 -17.43 -4.78 -16.24
C LYS A 35 -16.88 -5.40 -14.95
N SER A 36 -16.79 -6.73 -14.89
CA SER A 36 -16.18 -7.44 -13.76
C SER A 36 -14.67 -7.18 -13.67
N MET A 37 -13.96 -7.19 -14.81
CA MET A 37 -12.54 -6.84 -14.87
C MET A 37 -12.27 -5.39 -14.46
N GLU A 38 -13.10 -4.45 -14.91
CA GLU A 38 -12.99 -3.04 -14.54
C GLU A 38 -13.23 -2.82 -13.03
N GLN A 39 -14.24 -3.48 -12.46
CA GLN A 39 -14.50 -3.46 -11.01
C GLN A 39 -13.35 -4.08 -10.21
N SER A 40 -12.80 -5.20 -10.65
CA SER A 40 -11.64 -5.85 -10.02
C SER A 40 -10.41 -4.94 -10.08
N SER A 41 -10.13 -4.35 -11.25
CA SER A 41 -9.03 -3.39 -11.44
C SER A 41 -9.17 -2.16 -10.53
N TYR A 42 -10.37 -1.59 -10.44
CA TYR A 42 -10.66 -0.47 -9.54
C TYR A 42 -10.44 -0.84 -8.07
N HIS A 43 -10.89 -2.02 -7.65
CA HIS A 43 -10.67 -2.51 -6.28
C HIS A 43 -9.17 -2.68 -5.99
N ASN A 44 -8.43 -3.34 -6.88
CA ASN A 44 -6.99 -3.53 -6.75
C ASN A 44 -6.24 -2.19 -6.69
N GLN A 45 -6.59 -1.22 -7.54
CA GLN A 45 -5.96 0.09 -7.53
C GLN A 45 -6.27 0.86 -6.24
N LYS A 46 -7.49 0.73 -5.71
CA LYS A 46 -7.86 1.35 -4.42
C LYS A 46 -7.08 0.75 -3.26
N GLU A 47 -6.93 -0.57 -3.21
CA GLU A 47 -6.16 -1.26 -2.17
C GLU A 47 -4.66 -0.89 -2.27
N GLN A 48 -4.08 -0.87 -3.47
CA GLN A 48 -2.69 -0.43 -3.68
C GLN A 48 -2.46 1.00 -3.18
N ARG A 49 -3.35 1.95 -3.53
CA ARG A 49 -3.25 3.33 -3.03
C ARG A 49 -3.38 3.42 -1.51
N ARG A 50 -4.17 2.55 -0.89
CA ARG A 50 -4.33 2.50 0.56
C ARG A 50 -3.04 2.02 1.23
N GLU A 51 -2.45 0.93 0.73
CA GLU A 51 -1.19 0.41 1.27
C GLU A 51 -0.04 1.38 1.04
N GLN A 52 0.03 2.04 -0.12
CA GLN A 52 1.02 3.08 -0.38
C GLN A 52 0.91 4.24 0.62
N ARG A 53 -0.29 4.78 0.84
CA ARG A 53 -0.51 5.84 1.85
C ARG A 53 -0.17 5.39 3.26
N LYS A 54 -0.35 4.11 3.58
CA LYS A 54 -0.01 3.55 4.88
C LYS A 54 1.51 3.46 5.05
N LEU A 55 2.22 3.01 4.02
CA LEU A 55 3.69 3.00 4.00
C LEU A 55 4.24 4.42 4.11
N GLU A 56 3.75 5.37 3.31
CA GLU A 56 4.16 6.78 3.38
C GLU A 56 3.97 7.39 4.78
N ARG A 57 2.85 7.09 5.45
CA ARG A 57 2.61 7.53 6.83
C ARG A 57 3.59 6.89 7.81
N GLN A 58 3.84 5.59 7.70
CA GLN A 58 4.80 4.90 8.55
C GLN A 58 6.22 5.43 8.37
N ILE A 59 6.60 5.76 7.14
CA ILE A 59 7.89 6.39 6.83
C ILE A 59 7.97 7.77 7.49
N SER A 60 6.95 8.61 7.30
CA SER A 60 6.92 9.94 7.92
C SER A 60 6.92 9.89 9.45
N GLU A 61 6.21 8.95 10.05
CA GLU A 61 6.26 8.71 11.50
C GLU A 61 7.66 8.30 11.96
N CYS A 62 8.33 7.43 11.20
CA CYS A 62 9.71 7.02 11.47
C CYS A 62 10.67 8.21 11.36
N GLU A 63 10.55 9.03 10.31
CA GLU A 63 11.36 10.24 10.10
C GLU A 63 11.22 11.23 11.25
N ASN A 64 9.98 11.46 11.73
CA ASN A 64 9.75 12.28 12.91
C ASN A 64 10.37 11.67 14.17
N GLU A 65 10.27 10.36 14.36
CA GLU A 65 10.89 9.66 15.49
C GLU A 65 12.41 9.84 15.47
N ILE A 66 13.03 9.69 14.31
CA ILE A 66 14.46 9.92 14.07
C ILE A 66 14.85 11.35 14.44
N GLU A 67 14.14 12.36 13.92
CA GLU A 67 14.43 13.78 14.23
C GLU A 67 14.31 14.07 15.73
N THR A 68 13.32 13.50 16.40
CA THR A 68 13.15 13.68 17.85
C THR A 68 14.28 13.03 18.66
N LEU A 69 14.76 11.85 18.24
CA LEU A 69 15.87 11.15 18.89
C LEU A 69 17.19 11.90 18.69
N GLU A 70 17.46 12.36 17.47
CA GLU A 70 18.63 13.20 17.16
C GLU A 70 18.63 14.49 17.99
N THR A 71 17.47 15.16 18.07
CA THR A 71 17.31 16.36 18.90
C THR A 71 17.55 16.06 20.38
N THR A 72 17.04 14.93 20.87
CA THR A 72 17.25 14.51 22.27
C THR A 72 18.72 14.25 22.56
N ILE A 73 19.43 13.57 21.66
CA ILE A 73 20.88 13.31 21.77
C ILE A 73 21.64 14.65 21.82
N LEU A 74 21.32 15.59 20.93
CA LEU A 74 21.94 16.92 20.92
C LEU A 74 21.68 17.69 22.23
N GLN A 75 20.47 17.63 22.76
CA GLN A 75 20.13 18.25 24.05
C GLN A 75 20.89 17.61 25.20
N ILE A 76 21.04 16.29 25.22
CA ILE A 76 21.82 15.59 26.24
C ILE A 76 23.31 15.97 26.13
N ASP A 77 23.84 16.05 24.92
CA ASP A 77 25.22 16.49 24.70
C ASP A 77 25.45 17.92 25.20
N GLU A 78 24.53 18.84 24.92
CA GLU A 78 24.58 20.20 25.46
C GLU A 78 24.54 20.17 27.00
N GLN A 79 23.63 19.39 27.59
CA GLN A 79 23.53 19.26 29.05
C GLN A 79 24.80 18.69 29.69
N LEU A 80 25.45 17.73 29.05
CA LEU A 80 26.72 17.16 29.51
C LEU A 80 27.86 18.19 29.54
N THR A 81 27.81 19.23 28.70
CA THR A 81 28.79 20.33 28.74
C THR A 81 28.52 21.35 29.86
N GLN A 82 27.36 21.31 30.51
CA GLN A 82 27.01 22.26 31.55
C GLN A 82 27.80 21.98 32.85
N PRO A 83 28.34 23.01 33.51
CA PRO A 83 29.14 22.85 34.73
C PRO A 83 28.35 22.20 35.88
N GLU A 84 27.02 22.39 35.92
CA GLU A 84 26.11 21.74 36.88
C GLU A 84 26.07 20.21 36.75
N VAL A 85 26.28 19.70 35.54
CA VAL A 85 26.31 18.26 35.24
C VAL A 85 27.73 17.74 35.36
N TYR A 86 28.72 18.49 34.85
CA TYR A 86 30.14 18.12 34.94
C TYR A 86 30.60 17.94 36.39
N ASN A 87 30.14 18.81 37.29
CA ASN A 87 30.47 18.73 38.72
C ASN A 87 29.67 17.65 39.47
N ASN A 88 28.71 16.98 38.82
CA ASN A 88 27.90 15.90 39.39
C ASN A 88 28.07 14.60 38.58
N PRO A 89 28.99 13.71 38.98
CA PRO A 89 29.29 12.50 38.22
C PRO A 89 28.11 11.53 38.12
N GLN A 90 27.18 11.55 39.09
CA GLN A 90 25.96 10.73 39.05
C GLN A 90 25.07 11.17 37.89
N LYS A 91 24.81 12.48 37.80
CA LYS A 91 23.96 13.09 36.76
C LYS A 91 24.57 12.97 35.37
N ALA A 92 25.89 13.12 35.26
CA ALA A 92 26.61 12.89 34.01
C ALA A 92 26.47 11.45 33.52
N ASN A 93 26.53 10.46 34.43
CA ASN A 93 26.36 9.06 34.08
C ASN A 93 24.92 8.75 33.65
N GLU A 94 23.91 9.25 34.36
CA GLU A 94 22.51 9.12 33.97
C GLU A 94 22.24 9.67 32.56
N LEU A 95 22.77 10.85 32.25
CA LEU A 95 22.67 11.45 30.92
C LEU A 95 23.43 10.65 29.86
N ALA A 96 24.62 10.13 30.17
CA ALA A 96 25.37 9.26 29.25
C ALA A 96 24.60 7.97 28.92
N ILE A 97 23.94 7.35 29.90
CA ILE A 97 23.09 6.17 29.69
C ILE A 97 21.88 6.54 28.82
N GLN A 98 21.21 7.66 29.10
CA GLN A 98 20.09 8.13 28.29
C GLN A 98 20.50 8.44 26.85
N LYS A 99 21.69 9.02 26.65
CA LYS A 99 22.27 9.26 25.33
C LYS A 99 22.45 7.94 24.59
N GLN A 100 23.10 6.96 25.22
CA GLN A 100 23.34 5.66 24.60
C GLN A 100 22.03 4.92 24.26
N ASP A 101 21.03 4.98 25.13
CA ASP A 101 19.69 4.42 24.85
C ASP A 101 19.00 5.12 23.66
N SER A 102 19.15 6.45 23.58
CA SER A 102 18.62 7.25 22.46
C SER A 102 19.34 6.93 21.14
N GLU A 103 20.66 6.74 21.17
CA GLU A 103 21.47 6.31 20.01
C GLU A 103 21.06 4.92 19.54
N GLN A 104 20.85 3.97 20.44
CA GLN A 104 20.37 2.62 20.09
C GLN A 104 18.96 2.65 19.46
N LYS A 105 18.06 3.48 20.00
CA LYS A 105 16.73 3.68 19.42
C LYS A 105 16.82 4.33 18.05
N LEU A 106 17.73 5.29 17.87
CA LEU A 106 17.96 5.95 16.58
C LEU A 106 18.44 4.96 15.53
N GLU A 107 19.40 4.09 15.86
CA GLU A 107 19.85 3.01 14.96
C GLU A 107 18.68 2.08 14.57
N HIS A 108 17.84 1.69 15.53
CA HIS A 108 16.68 0.85 15.24
C HIS A 108 15.64 1.56 14.36
N ALA A 109 15.34 2.84 14.64
CA ALA A 109 14.42 3.64 13.86
C ALA A 109 14.95 3.87 12.42
N MET A 110 16.25 4.10 12.27
CA MET A 110 16.92 4.18 10.96
C MET A 110 16.81 2.88 10.17
N SER A 111 17.08 1.74 10.80
CA SER A 111 16.93 0.42 10.17
C SER A 111 15.48 0.15 9.75
N LYS A 112 14.52 0.47 10.61
CA LYS A 112 13.09 0.35 10.29
C LYS A 112 12.68 1.27 9.14
N TRP A 113 13.17 2.51 9.11
CA TRP A 113 12.93 3.44 8.02
C TRP A 113 13.49 2.91 6.70
N GLU A 114 14.70 2.34 6.71
CA GLU A 114 15.30 1.70 5.54
C GLU A 114 14.44 0.52 5.04
N GLU A 115 13.98 -0.35 5.93
CA GLU A 115 13.08 -1.45 5.56
C GLU A 115 11.75 -0.96 4.97
N LEU A 116 11.21 0.15 5.49
CA LEU A 116 9.98 0.73 4.98
C LEU A 116 10.19 1.38 3.61
N GLN A 117 11.33 2.05 3.39
CA GLN A 117 11.73 2.59 2.10
C GLN A 117 11.95 1.50 1.05
N GLN A 118 12.48 0.34 1.42
CA GLN A 118 12.61 -0.80 0.51
C GLN A 118 11.26 -1.42 0.12
N LYS A 119 10.22 -1.24 0.94
CA LYS A 119 8.85 -1.75 0.70
C LYS A 119 7.97 -0.77 -0.07
N LEU A 120 8.35 0.51 -0.11
CA LEU A 120 7.69 1.57 -0.86
C LEU A 120 7.88 1.38 -2.37
#